data_AF-A0A224Z324-F1
#
_entry.id   AF-A0A224Z324-F1
#
_cell.length_a   1.000
_cell.length_b   1.000
_cell.length_c   1.000
_cell.angle_alpha   90.00
_cell.angle_beta   90.00
_cell.angle_gamma   90.00
#
_symmetry.space_group_name_H-M   'P 1'
#
loop_
_entity.id
_entity.type
_entity.pdbx_description
1 polymer ?
#
loop_
_entity_poly.entity_id
_entity_poly.type
_entity_poly.pdbx_seq_one_letter_code
_entity_poly.pdbx_strand_id
1 'polypeptide(L)'
;MRVLWLLLLAAVASAFEVGKEYVYEYKGTMYVLNPEQRHQLTGVGFRSKVIMQPKPDHTHFKIANFETETFNSEELHLSHHEFHYTPNNLQHDALEHPFAGKFDEGKIEEIELSKHAPLWVKNIKKGVLSLFQLDLVKGRHEHHREREYHVKEDGLHGVCDTLYVVREEGHDYIELTKIKNLEKCDRPHYAILGREVAKKCVKCEAQETHPSSSTSEVYYELKGTAQHYVIVHAWAESGYLFKPHGEGKKIHVKLNRTLDLLEEHDAVTDTSLGDDHEKEHSLAQEFGLTGDLTNPQELKHPNSPFKHFNVHGNKEKFAEGLHQLAELEYTDNDIKEIDNKPSGSQLFLILFNSFASLDYDEISWVYQNHVASAPEGKKDNILHAFLDLLAAAGMNPHIAFGLHLIKDKEISKLDAHRFYGKLHLNLKEVSTALITEIADSCKSEAVKSHPGTWSACKLAASTIASGAGCKHAHDDHEEDHGTCRPEIISHIFNYSVTPADTHGESQSESTVYLRVAGNLGTRKAMHYLERFICNCQEEPKRMAALWALKQASKNHPELAHAIALPVFYNTSEPSEIRIAAFLTVLFSEPEMYLLRHI
;
A
#
# COMPACT_ATOMS: atom_id res chain seq x y z
N MET A 1 18.15 62.27 -16.57
CA MET A 1 17.46 61.27 -15.74
C MET A 1 16.08 61.00 -16.34
N ARG A 2 15.93 59.91 -17.10
CA ARG A 2 14.63 59.33 -17.48
C ARG A 2 14.74 57.85 -17.16
N VAL A 3 14.07 57.43 -16.09
CA VAL A 3 13.97 56.03 -15.67
C VAL A 3 12.80 55.43 -16.45
N LEU A 4 13.09 54.59 -17.43
CA LEU A 4 12.10 53.71 -18.05
C LEU A 4 11.76 52.61 -17.04
N TRP A 5 10.50 52.56 -16.60
CA TRP A 5 9.93 51.38 -15.99
C TRP A 5 9.60 50.39 -17.10
N LEU A 6 10.41 49.35 -17.24
CA LEU A 6 10.07 48.16 -18.01
C LEU A 6 9.19 47.28 -17.12
N LEU A 7 7.89 47.29 -17.39
CA LEU A 7 6.96 46.27 -16.90
C LEU A 7 7.36 44.94 -17.53
N LEU A 8 7.92 44.04 -16.72
CA LEU A 8 8.01 42.62 -17.02
C LEU A 8 6.58 42.07 -17.03
N LEU A 9 5.99 41.93 -18.22
CA LEU A 9 4.85 41.05 -18.44
C LEU A 9 5.38 39.62 -18.27
N ALA A 10 5.20 39.04 -17.09
CA ALA A 10 5.19 37.59 -16.97
C ALA A 10 4.03 37.11 -17.85
N ALA A 11 4.34 36.28 -18.84
CA ALA A 11 3.33 35.68 -19.71
C ALA A 11 2.54 34.66 -18.87
N VAL A 12 1.41 35.09 -18.31
CA VAL A 12 0.50 34.19 -17.62
C VAL A 12 -0.22 33.38 -18.69
N ALA A 13 0.01 32.07 -18.73
CA ALA A 13 -0.52 31.20 -19.78
C ALA A 13 -2.03 30.88 -19.69
N SER A 14 -2.72 31.50 -18.75
CA SER A 14 -4.17 31.37 -18.59
C SER A 14 -4.82 32.74 -18.78
N ALA A 15 -6.00 32.76 -19.40
CA ALA A 15 -6.78 33.99 -19.60
C ALA A 15 -7.54 34.39 -18.32
N PHE A 16 -7.24 33.76 -17.19
CA PHE A 16 -7.93 34.05 -15.94
C PHE A 16 -7.50 35.40 -15.39
N GLU A 17 -8.47 36.31 -15.23
CA GLU A 17 -8.19 37.69 -14.85
C GLU A 17 -8.06 37.86 -13.32
N VAL A 18 -7.03 38.58 -12.88
CA VAL A 18 -6.87 38.93 -11.47
C VAL A 18 -8.01 39.83 -11.02
N GLY A 19 -8.65 39.46 -9.91
CA GLY A 19 -9.81 40.18 -9.37
C GLY A 19 -11.17 39.68 -9.88
N LYS A 20 -11.17 38.70 -10.80
CA LYS A 20 -12.37 37.92 -11.16
C LYS A 20 -12.50 36.66 -10.31
N GLU A 21 -13.70 36.13 -10.28
CA GLU A 21 -14.06 34.82 -9.75
C GLU A 21 -14.78 34.02 -10.83
N TYR A 22 -14.35 32.76 -10.97
CA TYR A 22 -14.91 31.78 -11.87
C TYR A 22 -15.55 30.68 -11.03
N VAL A 23 -16.86 30.48 -11.22
CA VAL A 23 -17.64 29.51 -10.45
C VAL A 23 -17.94 28.32 -11.33
N TYR A 24 -17.46 27.15 -10.93
CA TYR A 24 -17.65 25.88 -11.62
C TYR A 24 -18.64 24.99 -10.88
N GLU A 25 -19.51 24.27 -11.61
CA GLU A 25 -20.16 23.07 -11.10
C GLU A 25 -19.18 21.90 -11.20
N TYR A 26 -18.94 21.21 -10.09
CA TYR A 26 -18.10 20.02 -10.05
C TYR A 26 -18.92 18.84 -9.52
N LYS A 27 -19.20 17.87 -10.37
CA LYS A 27 -20.00 16.68 -10.04
C LYS A 27 -19.33 15.41 -10.52
N GLY A 28 -19.68 14.29 -9.92
CA GLY A 28 -19.15 13.01 -10.35
C GLY A 28 -19.81 11.82 -9.67
N THR A 29 -19.43 10.64 -10.15
CA THR A 29 -19.89 9.36 -9.62
C THR A 29 -18.71 8.40 -9.55
N MET A 30 -18.48 7.85 -8.36
CA MET A 30 -17.53 6.76 -8.13
C MET A 30 -18.32 5.49 -7.82
N TYR A 31 -18.01 4.38 -8.49
CA TYR A 31 -18.72 3.13 -8.26
C TYR A 31 -17.87 1.91 -8.56
N VAL A 32 -18.19 0.83 -7.85
CA VAL A 32 -17.61 -0.50 -8.03
C VAL A 32 -18.62 -1.36 -8.78
N LEU A 33 -18.16 -2.10 -9.78
CA LEU A 33 -18.99 -3.05 -10.52
C LEU A 33 -18.26 -4.37 -10.79
N ASN A 34 -19.02 -5.45 -10.79
CA ASN A 34 -18.61 -6.73 -11.34
C ASN A 34 -19.12 -6.80 -12.80
N PRO A 35 -18.25 -6.98 -13.82
CA PRO A 35 -18.68 -7.07 -15.22
C PRO A 35 -19.69 -8.20 -15.51
N GLU A 36 -19.73 -9.23 -14.67
CA GLU A 36 -20.72 -10.32 -14.74
C GLU A 36 -22.10 -9.90 -14.20
N GLN A 37 -22.15 -8.91 -13.31
CA GLN A 37 -23.35 -8.38 -12.67
C GLN A 37 -23.41 -6.86 -12.86
N ARG A 38 -23.52 -6.42 -14.12
CA ARG A 38 -23.33 -5.01 -14.52
C ARG A 38 -24.29 -4.02 -13.85
N HIS A 39 -25.44 -4.48 -13.37
CA HIS A 39 -26.46 -3.64 -12.74
C HIS A 39 -26.34 -3.61 -11.21
N GLN A 40 -25.53 -4.50 -10.63
CA GLN A 40 -25.21 -4.48 -9.20
C GLN A 40 -24.09 -3.46 -8.97
N LEU A 41 -24.46 -2.29 -8.47
CA LEU A 41 -23.56 -1.16 -8.29
C LEU A 41 -23.56 -0.70 -6.84
N THR A 42 -22.37 -0.47 -6.30
CA THR A 42 -22.18 0.23 -5.04
C THR A 42 -21.27 1.42 -5.28
N GLY A 43 -21.62 2.58 -4.76
CA GLY A 43 -20.86 3.79 -5.03
C GLY A 43 -21.37 5.04 -4.32
N VAL A 44 -20.82 6.17 -4.76
CA VAL A 44 -21.16 7.51 -4.30
C VAL A 44 -21.29 8.45 -5.48
N GLY A 45 -22.39 9.18 -5.54
CA GLY A 45 -22.53 10.40 -6.34
C GLY A 45 -22.14 11.61 -5.50
N PHE A 46 -21.48 12.59 -6.10
CA PHE A 46 -21.19 13.86 -5.43
C PHE A 46 -21.42 15.05 -6.36
N ARG A 47 -21.70 16.20 -5.75
CA ARG A 47 -21.72 17.50 -6.42
C ARG A 47 -21.23 18.61 -5.49
N SER A 48 -20.69 19.66 -6.07
CA SER A 48 -20.20 20.84 -5.36
C SER A 48 -20.02 22.01 -6.32
N LYS A 49 -19.75 23.19 -5.76
CA LYS A 49 -19.21 24.32 -6.52
C LYS A 49 -17.71 24.43 -6.27
N VAL A 50 -16.94 24.63 -7.33
CA VAL A 50 -15.51 25.00 -7.23
C VAL A 50 -15.38 26.46 -7.64
N ILE A 51 -14.98 27.27 -6.68
CA ILE A 51 -14.80 28.70 -6.83
C ILE A 51 -13.31 28.96 -7.04
N MET A 52 -12.94 29.60 -8.15
CA MET A 52 -11.56 29.91 -8.50
C MET A 52 -11.35 31.41 -8.63
N GLN A 53 -10.36 31.94 -7.92
CA GLN A 53 -10.00 33.36 -7.90
C GLN A 53 -8.51 33.54 -8.20
N PRO A 54 -8.14 34.03 -9.40
CA PRO A 54 -6.77 34.41 -9.70
C PRO A 54 -6.35 35.62 -8.85
N LYS A 55 -5.20 35.50 -8.19
CA LYS A 55 -4.53 36.61 -7.48
C LYS A 55 -3.11 36.78 -8.03
N PRO A 56 -2.42 37.89 -7.70
CA PRO A 56 -1.09 38.17 -8.25
C PRO A 56 -0.03 37.08 -7.99
N ASP A 57 -0.09 36.44 -6.81
CA ASP A 57 0.90 35.43 -6.42
C ASP A 57 0.45 34.00 -6.75
N HIS A 58 -0.81 33.66 -6.43
CA HIS A 58 -1.39 32.32 -6.61
C HIS A 58 -2.84 32.41 -7.08
N THR A 59 -3.33 31.33 -7.69
CA THR A 59 -4.76 31.15 -7.93
C THR A 59 -5.37 30.45 -6.71
N HIS A 60 -6.35 31.10 -6.09
CA HIS A 60 -7.06 30.57 -4.93
C HIS A 60 -8.27 29.76 -5.37
N PHE A 61 -8.56 28.70 -4.64
CA PHE A 61 -9.68 27.80 -4.87
C PHE A 61 -10.45 27.56 -3.59
N LYS A 62 -11.77 27.37 -3.72
CA LYS A 62 -12.65 26.94 -2.63
C LYS A 62 -13.67 25.95 -3.15
N ILE A 63 -13.79 24.81 -2.48
CA ILE A 63 -14.91 23.87 -2.71
C ILE A 63 -16.04 24.32 -1.79
N ALA A 64 -17.24 24.51 -2.33
CA ALA A 64 -18.41 24.95 -1.58
C ALA A 64 -19.59 24.02 -1.83
N ASN A 65 -20.45 23.85 -0.82
CA ASN A 65 -21.68 23.05 -0.91
C ASN A 65 -21.41 21.62 -1.39
N PHE A 66 -20.48 20.92 -0.73
CA PHE A 66 -20.15 19.55 -1.08
C PHE A 66 -21.23 18.59 -0.58
N GLU A 67 -22.00 18.05 -1.51
CA GLU A 67 -23.12 17.15 -1.23
C GLU A 67 -22.90 15.79 -1.86
N THR A 68 -23.37 14.75 -1.20
CA THR A 68 -23.15 13.35 -1.59
C THR A 68 -24.42 12.52 -1.45
N GLU A 69 -24.47 11.44 -2.22
CA GLU A 69 -25.41 10.34 -2.03
C GLU A 69 -24.68 9.01 -2.21
N THR A 70 -24.83 8.11 -1.24
CA THR A 70 -24.32 6.74 -1.32
C THR A 70 -25.41 5.81 -1.82
N PHE A 71 -25.08 4.92 -2.75
CA PHE A 71 -26.00 3.91 -3.27
C PHE A 71 -25.38 2.51 -3.22
N ASN A 72 -26.22 1.52 -2.93
CA ASN A 72 -25.91 0.10 -3.04
C ASN A 72 -27.18 -0.59 -3.54
N SER A 73 -27.21 -0.95 -4.83
CA SER A 73 -28.40 -1.48 -5.48
C SER A 73 -28.03 -2.65 -6.37
N GLU A 74 -28.93 -3.64 -6.43
CA GLU A 74 -28.78 -4.81 -7.31
C GLU A 74 -29.16 -4.50 -8.76
N GLU A 75 -29.95 -3.45 -8.97
CA GLU A 75 -30.42 -3.04 -10.29
C GLU A 75 -30.44 -1.50 -10.39
N LEU A 76 -29.31 -0.91 -10.76
CA LEU A 76 -29.17 0.53 -10.95
C LEU A 76 -28.66 0.87 -12.35
N HIS A 77 -29.36 1.78 -13.02
CA HIS A 77 -28.93 2.41 -14.27
C HIS A 77 -28.50 3.85 -14.00
N LEU A 78 -27.19 4.08 -13.84
CA LEU A 78 -26.64 5.40 -13.52
C LEU A 78 -27.05 6.50 -14.52
N SER A 79 -27.27 6.17 -15.79
CA SER A 79 -27.69 7.12 -16.82
C SER A 79 -29.08 7.73 -16.58
N HIS A 80 -29.93 7.07 -15.79
CA HIS A 80 -31.30 7.49 -15.49
C HIS A 80 -31.53 7.72 -13.99
N HIS A 81 -30.48 7.60 -13.17
CA HIS A 81 -30.60 7.74 -11.73
C HIS A 81 -30.67 9.21 -11.35
N GLU A 82 -31.76 9.61 -10.69
CA GLU A 82 -31.87 10.92 -10.07
C GLU A 82 -31.26 10.86 -8.68
N PHE A 83 -30.18 11.61 -8.49
CA PHE A 83 -29.46 11.61 -7.22
C PHE A 83 -30.13 12.53 -6.18
N HIS A 84 -30.36 11.99 -4.98
CA HIS A 84 -30.86 12.66 -3.80
C HIS A 84 -29.70 13.07 -2.88
N TYR A 85 -29.01 14.14 -3.28
CA TYR A 85 -27.85 14.65 -2.56
C TYR A 85 -28.20 15.19 -1.16
N THR A 86 -27.31 14.91 -0.21
CA THR A 86 -27.35 15.47 1.14
C THR A 86 -26.00 16.11 1.48
N PRO A 87 -25.96 17.20 2.29
CA PRO A 87 -24.71 17.79 2.74
C PRO A 87 -23.83 16.74 3.42
N ASN A 88 -22.57 16.64 3.01
CA ASN A 88 -21.66 15.69 3.61
C ASN A 88 -21.20 16.20 4.98
N ASN A 89 -21.63 15.54 6.05
CA ASN A 89 -21.26 15.91 7.42
C ASN A 89 -19.83 15.49 7.82
N LEU A 90 -19.13 14.68 7.00
CA LEU A 90 -17.76 14.25 7.28
C LEU A 90 -16.77 15.40 7.01
N GLN A 91 -16.39 16.10 8.09
CA GLN A 91 -15.32 17.11 8.08
C GLN A 91 -15.54 18.21 7.01
N HIS A 92 -16.81 18.59 6.83
CA HIS A 92 -17.28 19.62 5.89
C HIS A 92 -16.39 20.86 5.92
N ASP A 93 -16.09 21.34 7.13
CA ASP A 93 -15.27 22.53 7.35
C ASP A 93 -13.90 22.40 6.65
N ALA A 94 -13.19 21.28 6.83
CA ALA A 94 -11.85 21.09 6.27
C ALA A 94 -11.83 21.11 4.73
N LEU A 95 -12.88 20.60 4.09
CA LEU A 95 -13.01 20.59 2.64
C LEU A 95 -13.29 21.99 2.08
N GLU A 96 -14.10 22.79 2.78
CA GLU A 96 -14.45 24.15 2.38
C GLU A 96 -13.39 25.21 2.68
N HIS A 97 -12.38 24.90 3.52
CA HIS A 97 -11.24 25.78 3.69
C HIS A 97 -10.56 26.03 2.33
N PRO A 98 -10.27 27.30 1.98
CA PRO A 98 -9.57 27.61 0.74
C PRO A 98 -8.22 26.91 0.61
N PHE A 99 -7.73 26.81 -0.62
CA PHE A 99 -6.41 26.30 -0.99
C PHE A 99 -5.92 27.04 -2.22
N ALA A 100 -4.65 26.93 -2.56
CA ALA A 100 -4.11 27.65 -3.71
C ALA A 100 -3.14 26.83 -4.54
N GLY A 101 -2.98 27.24 -5.79
CA GLY A 101 -1.99 26.71 -6.72
C GLY A 101 -1.31 27.84 -7.48
N LYS A 102 0.01 27.75 -7.62
CA LYS A 102 0.80 28.60 -8.50
C LYS A 102 1.01 27.90 -9.83
N PHE A 103 0.64 28.57 -10.91
CA PHE A 103 0.76 28.03 -12.27
C PHE A 103 1.81 28.82 -13.05
N ASP A 104 2.80 28.11 -13.59
CA ASP A 104 3.73 28.62 -14.60
C ASP A 104 3.40 27.95 -15.93
N GLU A 105 3.05 28.76 -16.93
CA GLU A 105 2.75 28.27 -18.27
C GLU A 105 1.71 27.12 -18.35
N GLY A 106 0.75 27.09 -17.40
CA GLY A 106 -0.27 26.05 -17.29
C GLY A 106 0.16 24.81 -16.47
N LYS A 107 1.41 24.75 -16.01
CA LYS A 107 1.94 23.74 -15.07
C LYS A 107 1.87 24.23 -13.64
N ILE A 108 1.55 23.35 -12.70
CA ILE A 108 1.62 23.69 -11.27
C ILE A 108 3.09 23.60 -10.80
N GLU A 109 3.55 24.65 -10.14
CA GLU A 109 4.88 24.70 -9.49
C GLU A 109 4.80 24.53 -7.97
N GLU A 110 3.71 25.01 -7.38
CA GLU A 110 3.52 25.07 -5.94
C GLU A 110 2.02 25.00 -5.63
N ILE A 111 1.67 24.28 -4.56
CA ILE A 111 0.32 24.22 -4.00
C ILE A 111 0.39 24.59 -2.52
N GLU A 112 -0.64 25.27 -2.03
CA GLU A 112 -0.77 25.65 -0.63
C GLU A 112 -2.00 24.97 -0.03
N LEU A 113 -1.76 24.08 0.94
CA LEU A 113 -2.78 23.26 1.60
C LEU A 113 -2.67 23.41 3.12
N SER A 114 -3.80 23.44 3.84
CA SER A 114 -3.78 23.50 5.31
C SER A 114 -3.05 22.29 5.88
N LYS A 115 -2.10 22.54 6.78
CA LYS A 115 -1.32 21.50 7.49
C LYS A 115 -2.21 20.53 8.24
N HIS A 116 -3.29 21.05 8.84
CA HIS A 116 -4.21 20.29 9.68
C HIS A 116 -5.32 19.60 8.90
N ALA A 117 -5.40 19.83 7.57
CA ALA A 117 -6.37 19.13 6.75
C ALA A 117 -6.09 17.62 6.74
N PRO A 118 -7.12 16.78 6.93
CA PRO A 118 -7.03 15.34 6.73
C PRO A 118 -6.48 15.01 5.34
N LEU A 119 -5.64 13.98 5.24
CA LEU A 119 -4.95 13.70 3.98
C LEU A 119 -5.92 13.33 2.83
N TRP A 120 -7.11 12.77 3.10
CA TRP A 120 -8.12 12.53 2.05
C TRP A 120 -8.65 13.84 1.48
N VAL A 121 -8.83 14.87 2.32
CA VAL A 121 -9.21 16.23 1.90
C VAL A 121 -8.11 16.86 1.05
N LYS A 122 -6.84 16.73 1.49
CA LYS A 122 -5.68 17.18 0.71
C LYS A 122 -5.67 16.52 -0.68
N ASN A 123 -5.89 15.21 -0.76
CA ASN A 123 -5.93 14.47 -2.02
C ASN A 123 -7.10 14.90 -2.92
N ILE A 124 -8.28 15.21 -2.37
CA ILE A 124 -9.39 15.79 -3.17
C ILE A 124 -9.00 17.16 -3.73
N LYS A 125 -8.40 18.03 -2.91
CA LYS A 125 -7.93 19.37 -3.35
C LYS A 125 -6.86 19.25 -4.45
N LYS A 126 -5.86 18.37 -4.29
CA LYS A 126 -4.90 18.01 -5.34
C LYS A 126 -5.62 17.51 -6.60
N GLY A 127 -6.68 16.73 -6.44
CA GLY A 127 -7.51 16.25 -7.53
C GLY A 127 -8.23 17.35 -8.31
N VAL A 128 -8.75 18.37 -7.63
CA VAL A 128 -9.34 19.56 -8.26
C VAL A 128 -8.25 20.36 -8.99
N LEU A 129 -7.13 20.66 -8.32
CA LEU A 129 -6.01 21.39 -8.93
C LEU A 129 -5.49 20.72 -10.21
N SER A 130 -5.45 19.39 -10.23
CA SER A 130 -4.97 18.63 -11.40
C SER A 130 -5.81 18.84 -12.68
N LEU A 131 -7.08 19.23 -12.56
CA LEU A 131 -7.95 19.55 -13.70
C LEU A 131 -7.57 20.90 -14.34
N PHE A 132 -6.97 21.81 -13.56
CA PHE A 132 -6.54 23.13 -14.04
C PHE A 132 -5.11 23.12 -14.60
N GLN A 133 -4.40 21.98 -14.51
CA GLN A 133 -3.05 21.84 -15.05
C GLN A 133 -3.09 21.35 -16.50
N LEU A 134 -2.71 22.22 -17.44
CA LEU A 134 -2.61 21.91 -18.87
C LEU A 134 -1.30 22.46 -19.45
N ASP A 135 -0.39 21.57 -19.84
CA ASP A 135 0.85 21.95 -20.54
C ASP A 135 0.60 22.24 -22.03
N LEU A 136 -0.12 23.31 -22.31
CA LEU A 136 -0.41 23.74 -23.69
C LEU A 136 0.68 24.67 -24.23
N VAL A 137 1.30 25.50 -23.41
CA VAL A 137 2.27 26.49 -23.91
C VAL A 137 3.54 25.82 -24.41
N LYS A 138 4.24 25.07 -23.54
CA LYS A 138 5.49 24.37 -23.93
C LYS A 138 5.18 23.25 -24.91
N GLY A 139 4.16 22.44 -24.60
CA GLY A 139 3.71 21.35 -25.46
C GLY A 139 3.39 21.79 -26.90
N ARG A 140 2.57 22.84 -27.07
CA ARG A 140 2.24 23.36 -28.41
C ARG A 140 3.41 24.13 -29.02
N HIS A 141 4.31 24.73 -28.24
CA HIS A 141 5.51 25.37 -28.77
C HIS A 141 6.48 24.37 -29.40
N GLU A 142 6.70 23.24 -28.74
CA GLU A 142 7.58 22.19 -29.25
C GLU A 142 6.92 21.42 -30.41
N HIS A 143 5.58 21.35 -30.42
CA HIS A 143 4.80 20.53 -31.36
C HIS A 143 3.73 21.32 -32.15
N HIS A 144 4.08 22.51 -32.66
CA HIS A 144 3.15 23.47 -33.29
C HIS A 144 2.24 22.94 -34.41
N ARG A 145 2.59 21.83 -35.07
CA ARG A 145 1.84 21.26 -36.20
C ARG A 145 1.23 19.90 -35.92
N GLU A 146 1.52 19.32 -34.76
CA GLU A 146 1.07 17.98 -34.42
C GLU A 146 -0.28 18.08 -33.70
N ARG A 147 -1.20 17.18 -34.04
CA ARG A 147 -2.46 17.04 -33.30
C ARG A 147 -2.29 16.22 -32.03
N GLU A 148 -1.15 15.56 -31.87
CA GLU A 148 -0.86 14.68 -30.76
C GLU A 148 0.57 14.94 -30.28
N TYR A 149 0.79 15.04 -28.97
CA TYR A 149 2.12 15.23 -28.40
C TYR A 149 2.22 14.65 -26.99
N HIS A 150 3.43 14.29 -26.59
CA HIS A 150 3.74 13.71 -25.28
C HIS A 150 4.54 14.68 -24.42
N VAL A 151 4.18 14.79 -23.15
CA VAL A 151 4.92 15.55 -22.14
C VAL A 151 5.08 14.74 -20.87
N LYS A 152 6.18 14.96 -20.15
CA LYS A 152 6.32 14.50 -18.76
C LYS A 152 5.66 15.53 -17.85
N GLU A 153 4.66 15.08 -17.09
CA GLU A 153 3.81 15.96 -16.31
C GLU A 153 3.51 15.37 -14.93
N ASP A 154 3.69 16.17 -13.88
CA ASP A 154 3.24 15.81 -12.53
C ASP A 154 1.71 15.81 -12.44
N GLY A 155 1.15 15.03 -11.52
CA GLY A 155 -0.29 14.93 -11.29
C GLY A 155 -0.59 14.02 -10.12
N LEU A 156 -1.86 13.66 -9.91
CA LEU A 156 -2.28 12.78 -8.80
C LEU A 156 -1.45 11.49 -8.68
N HIS A 157 -0.98 10.94 -9.78
CA HIS A 157 -0.25 9.67 -9.83
C HIS A 157 1.28 9.84 -9.76
N GLY A 158 1.77 11.07 -9.62
CA GLY A 158 3.18 11.44 -9.79
C GLY A 158 3.49 11.94 -11.20
N VAL A 159 4.78 12.05 -11.49
CA VAL A 159 5.29 12.43 -12.81
C VAL A 159 5.10 11.27 -13.77
N CYS A 160 4.27 11.47 -14.79
CA CYS A 160 3.91 10.43 -15.76
C CYS A 160 4.08 10.92 -17.20
N ASP A 161 4.31 9.96 -18.11
CA ASP A 161 4.15 10.20 -19.55
C ASP A 161 2.67 10.53 -19.86
N THR A 162 2.42 11.72 -20.38
CA THR A 162 1.07 12.26 -20.61
C THR A 162 0.92 12.65 -22.08
N LEU A 163 -0.07 12.05 -22.74
CA LEU A 163 -0.43 12.32 -24.14
C LEU A 163 -1.53 13.37 -24.19
N TYR A 164 -1.33 14.37 -25.05
CA TYR A 164 -2.35 15.35 -25.43
C TYR A 164 -2.78 15.08 -26.87
N VAL A 165 -4.09 15.03 -27.10
CA VAL A 165 -4.71 14.86 -28.42
C VAL A 165 -5.64 16.04 -28.67
N VAL A 166 -5.23 16.96 -29.54
CA VAL A 166 -6.03 18.11 -29.98
C VAL A 166 -6.97 17.66 -31.09
N ARG A 167 -8.27 17.68 -30.80
CA ARG A 167 -9.32 17.27 -31.74
C ARG A 167 -9.66 18.39 -32.70
N GLU A 168 -9.91 19.56 -32.14
CA GLU A 168 -10.32 20.75 -32.88
C GLU A 168 -9.66 22.00 -32.26
N GLU A 169 -9.26 22.94 -33.11
CA GLU A 169 -8.64 24.20 -32.70
C GLU A 169 -9.05 25.28 -33.69
N GLY A 170 -9.74 26.30 -33.18
CA GLY A 170 -10.10 27.50 -33.92
C GLY A 170 -9.33 28.72 -33.43
N HIS A 171 -9.84 29.91 -33.74
CA HIS A 171 -9.21 31.16 -33.32
C HIS A 171 -9.41 31.48 -31.83
N ASP A 172 -10.48 30.99 -31.23
CA ASP A 172 -10.90 31.30 -29.86
C ASP A 172 -11.45 30.08 -29.10
N TYR A 173 -11.20 28.87 -29.59
CA TYR A 173 -11.58 27.63 -28.92
C TYR A 173 -10.58 26.50 -29.20
N ILE A 174 -10.44 25.59 -28.23
CA ILE A 174 -9.63 24.37 -28.34
C ILE A 174 -10.38 23.21 -27.68
N GLU A 175 -10.51 22.10 -28.40
CA GLU A 175 -11.00 20.83 -27.89
C GLU A 175 -9.86 19.81 -27.86
N LEU A 176 -9.58 19.25 -26.68
CA LEU A 176 -8.49 18.29 -26.52
C LEU A 176 -8.80 17.20 -25.52
N THR A 177 -8.05 16.10 -25.61
CA THR A 177 -8.06 15.01 -24.65
C THR A 177 -6.67 14.82 -24.07
N LYS A 178 -6.57 14.82 -22.75
CA LYS A 178 -5.37 14.54 -21.97
C LYS A 178 -5.44 13.12 -21.43
N ILE A 179 -4.46 12.28 -21.73
CA ILE A 179 -4.42 10.86 -21.37
C ILE A 179 -3.12 10.61 -20.60
N LYS A 180 -3.21 10.07 -19.38
CA LYS A 180 -2.03 9.71 -18.58
C LYS A 180 -1.70 8.24 -18.75
N ASN A 181 -0.46 7.93 -19.11
CA ASN A 181 0.05 6.58 -19.10
C ASN A 181 0.53 6.20 -17.69
N LEU A 182 -0.34 5.53 -16.93
CA LEU A 182 -0.08 5.18 -15.54
C LEU A 182 0.98 4.08 -15.35
N GLU A 183 1.33 3.35 -16.40
CA GLU A 183 2.43 2.38 -16.40
C GLU A 183 3.81 3.05 -16.55
N LYS A 184 3.84 4.30 -17.04
CA LYS A 184 5.05 5.10 -17.26
C LYS A 184 5.15 6.30 -16.30
N CYS A 185 4.73 6.08 -15.06
CA CYS A 185 4.93 7.02 -13.96
C CYS A 185 6.24 6.71 -13.22
N ASP A 186 6.87 7.75 -12.67
CA ASP A 186 8.14 7.62 -11.96
C ASP A 186 7.98 6.93 -10.58
N ARG A 187 6.74 6.82 -10.07
CA ARG A 187 6.39 6.13 -8.83
C ARG A 187 5.09 5.34 -8.98
N PRO A 188 4.87 4.28 -8.17
CA PRO A 188 3.59 3.57 -8.14
C PRO A 188 2.44 4.49 -7.76
N HIS A 189 1.32 4.37 -8.49
CA HIS A 189 0.12 5.16 -8.28
C HIS A 189 -0.89 4.52 -7.32
N TYR A 190 -0.46 3.49 -6.59
CA TYR A 190 -1.22 2.75 -5.60
C TYR A 190 -0.32 2.38 -4.42
N ALA A 191 -0.94 2.08 -3.27
CA ALA A 191 -0.28 1.46 -2.13
C ALA A 191 -0.85 0.06 -1.89
N ILE A 192 0.02 -0.88 -1.55
CA ILE A 192 -0.38 -2.25 -1.18
C ILE A 192 -0.42 -2.33 0.34
N LEU A 193 -1.56 -2.74 0.88
CA LEU A 193 -1.71 -3.15 2.27
C LEU A 193 -1.70 -4.68 2.33
N GLY A 194 -0.67 -5.26 2.96
CA GLY A 194 -0.42 -6.70 2.97
C GLY A 194 0.82 -7.11 2.17
N ARG A 195 0.92 -8.41 1.92
CA ARG A 195 1.99 -9.01 1.11
C ARG A 195 1.43 -9.56 -0.18
N GLU A 196 2.02 -9.15 -1.30
CA GLU A 196 1.81 -9.82 -2.58
C GLU A 196 2.74 -11.03 -2.67
N VAL A 197 2.17 -12.23 -2.61
CA VAL A 197 2.92 -13.47 -2.80
C VAL A 197 2.84 -13.84 -4.28
N ALA A 198 3.65 -13.19 -5.10
CA ALA A 198 3.76 -13.44 -6.53
C ALA A 198 5.22 -13.62 -6.94
N LYS A 199 5.47 -14.36 -8.02
CA LYS A 199 6.77 -14.43 -8.69
C LYS A 199 6.60 -13.92 -10.10
N LYS A 200 7.42 -12.94 -10.50
CA LYS A 200 7.44 -12.45 -11.89
C LYS A 200 7.77 -13.62 -12.82
N CYS A 201 6.89 -13.96 -13.76
CA CYS A 201 7.26 -14.92 -14.80
C CYS A 201 8.17 -14.23 -15.82
N VAL A 202 9.44 -14.62 -15.85
CA VAL A 202 10.47 -14.00 -16.71
C VAL A 202 10.34 -14.42 -18.19
N LYS A 203 9.57 -15.47 -18.52
CA LYS A 203 9.48 -16.03 -19.88
C LYS A 203 8.05 -16.34 -20.36
N CYS A 204 7.05 -15.71 -19.74
CA CYS A 204 5.66 -15.96 -20.06
C CYS A 204 4.96 -14.67 -20.52
N GLU A 205 5.47 -13.91 -21.50
CA GLU A 205 4.71 -12.73 -21.99
C GLU A 205 3.26 -13.10 -22.36
N ALA A 206 3.03 -14.31 -22.90
CA ALA A 206 1.69 -14.83 -23.19
C ALA A 206 0.87 -15.27 -21.95
N GLN A 207 1.48 -15.39 -20.77
CA GLN A 207 0.82 -15.74 -19.49
C GLN A 207 1.05 -14.67 -18.41
N GLU A 208 1.56 -13.49 -18.77
CA GLU A 208 1.78 -12.41 -17.82
C GLU A 208 0.42 -11.97 -17.30
N THR A 209 0.15 -12.27 -16.03
CA THR A 209 -1.05 -11.82 -15.38
C THR A 209 -0.83 -10.39 -14.93
N HIS A 210 -1.62 -9.46 -15.43
CA HIS A 210 -1.72 -8.10 -14.90
C HIS A 210 -2.88 -8.07 -13.89
N PRO A 211 -2.62 -8.33 -12.59
CA PRO A 211 -3.68 -8.39 -11.58
C PRO A 211 -4.30 -7.02 -11.32
N SER A 212 -3.65 -5.94 -11.72
CA SER A 212 -4.22 -4.60 -11.70
C SER A 212 -3.88 -3.82 -12.97
N SER A 213 -4.76 -2.92 -13.37
CA SER A 213 -4.51 -1.92 -14.42
C SER A 213 -5.32 -0.66 -14.13
N SER A 214 -4.85 0.49 -14.62
CA SER A 214 -5.49 1.77 -14.32
C SER A 214 -5.47 2.69 -15.53
N THR A 215 -6.51 3.49 -15.69
CA THR A 215 -6.63 4.48 -16.77
C THR A 215 -7.04 5.83 -16.19
N SER A 216 -6.57 6.90 -16.82
CA SER A 216 -6.95 8.27 -16.48
C SER A 216 -6.93 9.14 -17.73
N GLU A 217 -8.09 9.68 -18.07
CA GLU A 217 -8.27 10.57 -19.21
C GLU A 217 -9.17 11.74 -18.85
N VAL A 218 -8.92 12.89 -19.46
CA VAL A 218 -9.73 14.09 -19.30
C VAL A 218 -9.90 14.78 -20.65
N TYR A 219 -11.15 14.95 -21.06
CA TYR A 219 -11.55 15.77 -22.19
C TYR A 219 -11.77 17.21 -21.73
N TYR A 220 -11.37 18.18 -22.56
CA TYR A 220 -11.49 19.60 -22.27
C TYR A 220 -12.07 20.36 -23.46
N GLU A 221 -12.96 21.30 -23.15
CA GLU A 221 -13.39 22.37 -24.04
C GLU A 221 -12.91 23.70 -23.45
N LEU A 222 -12.05 24.37 -24.19
CA LEU A 222 -11.38 25.59 -23.77
C LEU A 222 -11.84 26.75 -24.63
N LYS A 223 -12.10 27.89 -24.00
CA LYS A 223 -12.30 29.17 -24.68
C LYS A 223 -11.00 29.97 -24.66
N GLY A 224 -10.48 30.33 -25.82
CA GLY A 224 -9.26 31.11 -26.00
C GLY A 224 -8.21 30.38 -26.85
N THR A 225 -6.95 30.58 -26.49
CA THR A 225 -5.76 30.06 -27.21
C THR A 225 -4.89 29.23 -26.29
N ALA A 226 -3.91 28.50 -26.83
CA ALA A 226 -2.99 27.68 -26.04
C ALA A 226 -2.21 28.49 -24.96
N GLN A 227 -2.03 29.80 -25.18
CA GLN A 227 -1.34 30.71 -24.25
C GLN A 227 -2.30 31.46 -23.32
N HIS A 228 -3.59 31.52 -23.63
CA HIS A 228 -4.56 32.28 -22.85
C HIS A 228 -5.91 31.61 -23.02
N TYR A 229 -6.28 30.73 -22.10
CA TYR A 229 -7.54 29.99 -22.13
C TYR A 229 -8.30 30.07 -20.79
N VAL A 230 -9.60 29.81 -20.89
CA VAL A 230 -10.51 29.49 -19.78
C VAL A 230 -11.09 28.10 -20.04
N ILE A 231 -11.11 27.26 -19.02
CA ILE A 231 -11.78 25.95 -19.09
C ILE A 231 -13.29 26.21 -19.04
N VAL A 232 -14.01 25.82 -20.08
CA VAL A 232 -15.48 25.91 -20.12
C VAL A 232 -16.11 24.61 -19.65
N HIS A 233 -15.55 23.50 -20.12
CA HIS A 233 -15.98 22.16 -19.75
C HIS A 233 -14.77 21.24 -19.62
N ALA A 234 -14.76 20.40 -18.59
CA ALA A 234 -13.86 19.27 -18.50
C ALA A 234 -14.63 18.01 -18.08
N TRP A 235 -14.43 16.91 -18.79
CA TRP A 235 -14.99 15.61 -18.46
C TRP A 235 -13.87 14.60 -18.24
N ALA A 236 -13.77 14.08 -17.02
CA ALA A 236 -12.73 13.15 -16.62
C ALA A 236 -13.30 11.76 -16.37
N GLU A 237 -12.68 10.74 -16.98
CA GLU A 237 -12.92 9.33 -16.69
C GLU A 237 -11.65 8.70 -16.11
N SER A 238 -11.81 7.90 -15.07
CA SER A 238 -10.74 7.07 -14.51
C SER A 238 -11.27 5.70 -14.16
N GLY A 239 -10.44 4.69 -14.40
CA GLY A 239 -10.78 3.29 -14.19
C GLY A 239 -9.68 2.57 -13.43
N TYR A 240 -10.07 1.71 -12.49
CA TYR A 240 -9.19 0.74 -11.87
C TYR A 240 -9.77 -0.65 -12.08
N LEU A 241 -8.99 -1.56 -12.65
CA LEU A 241 -9.38 -2.94 -12.88
C LEU A 241 -8.51 -3.83 -12.02
N PHE A 242 -9.14 -4.63 -11.16
CA PHE A 242 -8.49 -5.64 -10.34
C PHE A 242 -8.93 -7.05 -10.75
N LYS A 243 -7.95 -7.95 -10.95
CA LYS A 243 -8.09 -9.32 -11.45
C LYS A 243 -7.35 -10.30 -10.53
N PRO A 244 -7.82 -10.53 -9.29
CA PRO A 244 -7.09 -11.31 -8.30
C PRO A 244 -6.87 -12.78 -8.71
N HIS A 245 -7.71 -13.32 -9.59
CA HIS A 245 -7.63 -14.72 -10.06
C HIS A 245 -7.63 -14.80 -11.59
N GLY A 246 -6.98 -13.84 -12.25
CA GLY A 246 -6.97 -13.74 -13.71
C GLY A 246 -8.32 -13.30 -14.28
N GLU A 247 -8.62 -13.71 -15.51
CA GLU A 247 -9.77 -13.20 -16.27
C GLU A 247 -11.14 -13.64 -15.72
N GLY A 248 -11.20 -14.65 -14.85
CA GLY A 248 -12.44 -15.22 -14.33
C GLY A 248 -13.12 -14.41 -13.22
N LYS A 249 -12.43 -13.45 -12.60
CA LYS A 249 -13.03 -12.52 -11.63
C LYS A 249 -12.44 -11.13 -11.80
N LYS A 250 -13.27 -10.17 -12.19
CA LYS A 250 -12.88 -8.79 -12.46
C LYS A 250 -13.69 -7.85 -11.59
N ILE A 251 -13.01 -6.90 -10.98
CA ILE A 251 -13.63 -5.81 -10.24
C ILE A 251 -13.19 -4.52 -10.91
N HIS A 252 -14.15 -3.72 -11.36
CA HIS A 252 -13.87 -2.39 -11.88
C HIS A 252 -14.31 -1.35 -10.85
N VAL A 253 -13.43 -0.41 -10.57
CA VAL A 253 -13.77 0.87 -9.93
C VAL A 253 -13.75 1.92 -11.03
N LYS A 254 -14.85 2.66 -11.18
CA LYS A 254 -15.00 3.73 -12.18
C LYS A 254 -15.27 5.04 -11.47
N LEU A 255 -14.63 6.09 -11.95
CA LEU A 255 -14.82 7.46 -11.48
C LEU A 255 -15.03 8.37 -12.69
N ASN A 256 -16.24 8.92 -12.80
CA ASN A 256 -16.61 9.89 -13.83
C ASN A 256 -16.84 11.24 -13.16
N ARG A 257 -16.32 12.31 -13.74
CA ARG A 257 -16.43 13.66 -13.17
C ARG A 257 -16.60 14.69 -14.27
N THR A 258 -17.39 15.71 -14.03
CA THR A 258 -17.46 16.90 -14.89
C THR A 258 -17.16 18.16 -14.09
N LEU A 259 -16.55 19.12 -14.76
CA LEU A 259 -16.29 20.47 -14.28
C LEU A 259 -16.82 21.44 -15.35
N ASP A 260 -17.89 22.16 -15.02
CA ASP A 260 -18.62 23.03 -15.96
C ASP A 260 -18.58 24.47 -15.46
N LEU A 261 -18.11 25.41 -16.29
CA LEU A 261 -18.11 26.84 -15.94
C LEU A 261 -19.56 27.36 -15.91
N LEU A 262 -20.01 27.84 -14.75
CA LEU A 262 -21.35 28.40 -14.58
C LEU A 262 -21.35 29.91 -14.79
N GLU A 263 -20.47 30.60 -14.07
CA GLU A 263 -20.50 32.06 -13.94
C GLU A 263 -19.08 32.64 -13.88
N GLU A 264 -18.93 33.84 -14.43
CA GLU A 264 -17.73 34.68 -14.34
C GLU A 264 -18.17 36.07 -13.89
N HIS A 265 -17.65 36.54 -12.76
CA HIS A 265 -17.96 37.86 -12.21
C HIS A 265 -16.82 38.41 -11.37
N ASP A 266 -16.95 39.64 -10.86
CA ASP A 266 -15.95 40.22 -9.95
C ASP A 266 -15.87 39.40 -8.65
N ALA A 267 -14.67 39.27 -8.08
CA ALA A 267 -14.42 38.46 -6.90
C ALA A 267 -15.18 38.97 -5.68
N VAL A 268 -16.06 38.13 -5.12
CA VAL A 268 -16.88 38.43 -3.94
C VAL A 268 -16.72 37.40 -2.82
N THR A 269 -16.32 36.17 -3.14
CA THR A 269 -16.16 35.11 -2.14
C THR A 269 -14.84 35.29 -1.37
N ASP A 270 -14.87 35.08 -0.05
CA ASP A 270 -13.64 35.00 0.74
C ASP A 270 -12.91 33.68 0.48
N THR A 271 -11.69 33.81 -0.06
CA THR A 271 -10.75 32.73 -0.35
C THR A 271 -9.42 32.92 0.38
N SER A 272 -9.38 33.73 1.44
CA SER A 272 -8.16 33.93 2.23
C SER A 272 -7.61 32.61 2.76
N LEU A 273 -6.29 32.45 2.67
CA LEU A 273 -5.57 31.30 3.21
C LEU A 273 -5.25 31.61 4.68
N GLY A 274 -5.46 30.65 5.57
CA GLY A 274 -5.03 30.71 6.97
C GLY A 274 -3.51 30.60 7.14
N ASP A 275 -3.02 30.97 8.33
CA ASP A 275 -1.58 30.95 8.67
C ASP A 275 -0.98 29.53 8.74
N ASP A 276 -1.80 28.48 8.73
CA ASP A 276 -1.41 27.08 8.86
C ASP A 276 -1.21 26.36 7.51
N HIS A 277 -1.20 27.09 6.40
CA HIS A 277 -0.94 26.51 5.08
C HIS A 277 0.54 26.15 4.90
N GLU A 278 0.79 24.97 4.34
CA GLU A 278 2.10 24.50 3.93
C GLU A 278 2.19 24.48 2.41
N LYS A 279 3.38 24.85 1.91
CA LYS A 279 3.72 24.79 0.49
C LYS A 279 4.19 23.38 0.15
N GLU A 280 3.63 22.81 -0.90
CA GLU A 280 4.06 21.55 -1.50
C GLU A 280 4.35 21.76 -2.99
N HIS A 281 5.25 20.96 -3.55
CA HIS A 281 5.68 21.09 -4.96
C HIS A 281 5.24 19.92 -5.84
N SER A 282 4.36 19.06 -5.33
CA SER A 282 3.84 17.93 -6.11
C SER A 282 2.35 17.73 -5.92
N LEU A 283 1.65 17.46 -7.02
CA LEU A 283 0.23 17.11 -7.04
C LEU A 283 -0.03 15.66 -6.66
N ALA A 284 1.02 14.90 -6.48
CA ALA A 284 0.94 13.47 -6.38
C ALA A 284 0.30 13.07 -5.05
N GLN A 285 -0.77 12.28 -5.12
CA GLN A 285 -1.56 11.88 -3.98
C GLN A 285 -0.71 11.06 -3.01
N GLU A 286 -0.99 11.20 -1.73
CA GLU A 286 -0.30 10.45 -0.70
C GLU A 286 -1.21 9.37 -0.12
N PHE A 287 -0.58 8.25 0.21
CA PHE A 287 -1.24 7.13 0.86
C PHE A 287 -0.80 7.12 2.32
N GLY A 288 -1.77 7.16 3.24
CA GLY A 288 -1.48 7.02 4.66
C GLY A 288 -1.02 5.59 4.96
N LEU A 289 0.29 5.39 5.10
CA LEU A 289 0.91 4.15 5.54
C LEU A 289 1.56 4.33 6.94
N THR A 290 1.91 3.23 7.59
CA THR A 290 2.62 3.16 8.89
C THR A 290 3.90 2.32 8.81
N GLY A 291 4.43 2.11 7.60
CA GLY A 291 5.65 1.33 7.37
C GLY A 291 6.92 1.95 7.95
N ASP A 292 6.91 3.23 8.30
CA ASP A 292 8.05 3.99 8.80
C ASP A 292 8.12 4.10 10.34
N LEU A 293 7.14 3.53 11.06
CA LEU A 293 7.11 3.57 12.53
C LEU A 293 8.41 3.02 13.15
N THR A 294 8.94 3.77 14.12
CA THR A 294 10.14 3.39 14.90
C THR A 294 9.84 3.13 16.37
N ASN A 295 8.80 3.76 16.93
CA ASN A 295 8.38 3.60 18.31
C ASN A 295 7.34 2.49 18.48
N PRO A 296 7.60 1.42 19.26
CA PRO A 296 6.64 0.35 19.51
C PRO A 296 5.32 0.78 20.14
N GLN A 297 5.27 1.91 20.88
CA GLN A 297 4.01 2.37 21.47
C GLN A 297 2.99 2.81 20.41
N GLU A 298 3.46 3.30 19.26
CA GLU A 298 2.58 3.72 18.16
C GLU A 298 1.87 2.54 17.50
N LEU A 299 2.35 1.31 17.70
CA LEU A 299 1.68 0.11 17.21
C LEU A 299 0.30 -0.11 17.84
N LYS A 300 -0.01 0.54 18.97
CA LYS A 300 -1.33 0.45 19.62
C LYS A 300 -2.41 1.24 18.89
N HIS A 301 -2.05 2.10 17.96
CA HIS A 301 -3.00 2.88 17.19
C HIS A 301 -3.39 2.15 15.90
N PRO A 302 -4.63 2.35 15.40
CA PRO A 302 -5.04 1.81 14.11
C PRO A 302 -4.09 2.21 12.99
N ASN A 303 -3.88 1.29 12.05
CA ASN A 303 -3.08 1.57 10.85
C ASN A 303 -3.65 2.77 10.08
N SER A 304 -2.75 3.53 9.45
CA SER A 304 -3.04 4.79 8.78
C SER A 304 -4.24 4.72 7.82
N PRO A 305 -4.48 3.67 7.02
CA PRO A 305 -5.66 3.60 6.16
C PRO A 305 -6.99 3.77 6.92
N PHE A 306 -7.15 3.12 8.08
CA PHE A 306 -8.38 3.19 8.87
C PHE A 306 -8.54 4.56 9.53
N LYS A 307 -7.46 5.10 10.08
CA LYS A 307 -7.44 6.46 10.67
C LYS A 307 -7.74 7.53 9.61
N HIS A 308 -7.12 7.41 8.45
CA HIS A 308 -7.22 8.36 7.35
C HIS A 308 -8.62 8.44 6.77
N PHE A 309 -9.24 7.29 6.54
CA PHE A 309 -10.62 7.20 6.03
C PHE A 309 -11.68 7.26 7.14
N ASN A 310 -11.26 7.53 8.40
CA ASN A 310 -12.14 7.60 9.56
C ASN A 310 -13.05 6.35 9.69
N VAL A 311 -12.48 5.18 9.41
CA VAL A 311 -13.17 3.89 9.48
C VAL A 311 -13.04 3.35 10.90
N HIS A 312 -14.17 3.27 11.60
CA HIS A 312 -14.27 2.76 12.96
C HIS A 312 -15.04 1.46 12.97
N GLY A 313 -14.56 0.50 13.77
CA GLY A 313 -15.32 -0.74 14.04
C GLY A 313 -16.38 -0.51 15.10
N ASN A 314 -17.26 -1.49 15.28
CA ASN A 314 -18.17 -1.53 16.41
C ASN A 314 -17.83 -2.76 17.25
N LYS A 315 -17.15 -2.54 18.38
CA LYS A 315 -16.63 -3.61 19.24
C LYS A 315 -17.74 -4.49 19.82
N GLU A 316 -18.92 -3.94 20.09
CA GLU A 316 -20.06 -4.69 20.60
C GLU A 316 -20.62 -5.65 19.54
N LYS A 317 -20.88 -5.17 18.32
CA LYS A 317 -21.29 -6.02 17.19
C LYS A 317 -20.23 -7.05 16.81
N PHE A 318 -18.95 -6.67 16.90
CA PHE A 318 -17.87 -7.62 16.71
C PHE A 318 -17.92 -8.73 17.75
N ALA A 319 -18.10 -8.40 19.04
CA ALA A 319 -18.22 -9.38 20.10
C ALA A 319 -19.45 -10.30 19.89
N GLU A 320 -20.59 -9.76 19.50
CA GLU A 320 -21.79 -10.56 19.15
C GLU A 320 -21.49 -11.56 18.04
N GLY A 321 -20.89 -11.12 16.94
CA GLY A 321 -20.55 -12.02 15.84
C GLY A 321 -19.43 -13.01 16.20
N LEU A 322 -18.51 -12.64 17.09
CA LEU A 322 -17.49 -13.57 17.62
C LEU A 322 -18.13 -14.72 18.40
N HIS A 323 -19.13 -14.45 19.24
CA HIS A 323 -19.91 -15.51 19.91
C HIS A 323 -20.63 -16.38 18.89
N GLN A 324 -21.29 -15.78 17.89
CA GLN A 324 -21.94 -16.53 16.82
C GLN A 324 -20.95 -17.46 16.11
N LEU A 325 -19.77 -16.96 15.75
CA LEU A 325 -18.73 -17.75 15.07
C LEU A 325 -18.23 -18.90 15.94
N ALA A 326 -18.00 -18.66 17.23
CA ALA A 326 -17.51 -19.67 18.16
C ALA A 326 -18.55 -20.75 18.50
N GLU A 327 -19.83 -20.45 18.30
CA GLU A 327 -20.96 -21.37 18.49
C GLU A 327 -21.35 -22.11 17.22
N LEU A 328 -20.73 -21.81 16.07
CA LEU A 328 -21.01 -22.53 14.83
C LEU A 328 -20.47 -23.96 14.89
N GLU A 329 -21.39 -24.92 14.94
CA GLU A 329 -21.10 -26.35 14.80
C GLU A 329 -21.66 -26.86 13.47
N TYR A 330 -20.90 -27.66 12.73
CA TYR A 330 -21.38 -28.41 11.57
C TYR A 330 -21.47 -29.90 11.92
N THR A 331 -22.67 -30.45 11.84
CA THR A 331 -22.93 -31.88 11.96
C THR A 331 -22.98 -32.55 10.59
N ASP A 332 -22.87 -33.87 10.52
CA ASP A 332 -22.96 -34.63 9.26
C ASP A 332 -24.29 -34.41 8.51
N ASN A 333 -25.36 -34.07 9.24
CA ASN A 333 -26.65 -33.72 8.63
C ASN A 333 -26.64 -32.30 8.03
N ASP A 334 -25.91 -31.37 8.64
CA ASP A 334 -25.78 -30.00 8.14
C ASP A 334 -25.02 -29.94 6.80
N ILE A 335 -24.14 -30.92 6.53
CA ILE A 335 -23.44 -31.02 5.24
C ILE A 335 -24.44 -31.15 4.09
N LYS A 336 -25.60 -31.77 4.32
CA LYS A 336 -26.64 -31.94 3.29
C LYS A 336 -27.44 -30.67 3.02
N GLU A 337 -27.45 -29.72 3.96
CA GLU A 337 -28.16 -28.45 3.87
C GLU A 337 -27.20 -27.26 3.96
N ILE A 338 -25.94 -27.47 3.55
CA ILE A 338 -24.85 -26.50 3.74
C ILE A 338 -25.13 -25.15 3.07
N ASP A 339 -25.90 -25.15 1.98
CA ASP A 339 -26.32 -23.94 1.25
C ASP A 339 -27.27 -23.06 2.08
N ASN A 340 -27.96 -23.62 3.07
CA ASN A 340 -28.94 -22.92 3.91
C ASN A 340 -28.39 -22.58 5.32
N LYS A 341 -27.22 -23.10 5.69
CA LYS A 341 -26.62 -22.87 7.00
C LYS A 341 -25.73 -21.61 6.98
N PRO A 342 -25.68 -20.80 8.04
CA PRO A 342 -24.75 -19.67 8.12
C PRO A 342 -23.32 -20.13 7.83
N SER A 343 -22.69 -19.48 6.85
CA SER A 343 -21.32 -19.80 6.45
C SER A 343 -20.33 -19.24 7.46
N GLY A 344 -19.66 -20.11 8.22
CA GLY A 344 -18.62 -19.72 9.16
C GLY A 344 -17.48 -18.96 8.48
N SER A 345 -17.15 -19.33 7.24
CA SER A 345 -16.16 -18.61 6.43
C SER A 345 -16.63 -17.19 6.08
N GLN A 346 -17.90 -17.00 5.73
CA GLN A 346 -18.44 -15.67 5.44
C GLN A 346 -18.49 -14.81 6.71
N LEU A 347 -18.95 -15.39 7.83
CA LEU A 347 -18.97 -14.70 9.12
C LEU A 347 -17.55 -14.32 9.56
N PHE A 348 -16.57 -15.21 9.39
CA PHE A 348 -15.16 -14.92 9.65
C PHE A 348 -14.66 -13.74 8.82
N LEU A 349 -15.01 -13.66 7.53
CA LEU A 349 -14.62 -12.53 6.66
C LEU A 349 -15.27 -11.21 7.07
N ILE A 350 -16.55 -11.23 7.47
CA ILE A 350 -17.24 -10.05 8.00
C ILE A 350 -16.56 -9.56 9.30
N LEU A 351 -16.28 -10.50 10.21
CA LEU A 351 -15.60 -10.22 11.46
C LEU A 351 -14.18 -9.75 11.25
N PHE A 352 -13.43 -10.33 10.31
CA PHE A 352 -12.09 -9.89 9.93
C PHE A 352 -12.08 -8.41 9.53
N ASN A 353 -13.01 -7.99 8.67
CA ASN A 353 -13.09 -6.59 8.23
C ASN A 353 -13.49 -5.65 9.37
N SER A 354 -14.42 -6.07 10.24
CA SER A 354 -14.83 -5.30 11.43
C SER A 354 -13.70 -5.21 12.47
N PHE A 355 -12.94 -6.29 12.65
CA PHE A 355 -11.88 -6.35 13.64
C PHE A 355 -10.69 -5.50 13.23
N ALA A 356 -10.38 -5.46 11.94
CA ALA A 356 -9.24 -4.76 11.37
C ALA A 356 -9.23 -3.24 11.66
N SER A 357 -10.38 -2.64 11.96
CA SER A 357 -10.50 -1.23 12.32
C SER A 357 -10.46 -0.95 13.84
N LEU A 358 -10.49 -1.98 14.70
CA LEU A 358 -10.45 -1.79 16.15
C LEU A 358 -9.05 -1.37 16.63
N ASP A 359 -9.02 -0.47 17.60
CA ASP A 359 -7.79 -0.09 18.28
C ASP A 359 -7.40 -1.06 19.41
N TYR A 360 -6.23 -0.84 20.04
CA TYR A 360 -5.74 -1.71 21.10
C TYR A 360 -6.69 -1.81 22.31
N ASP A 361 -7.31 -0.70 22.71
CA ASP A 361 -8.17 -0.65 23.90
C ASP A 361 -9.51 -1.35 23.63
N GLU A 362 -10.03 -1.22 22.42
CA GLU A 362 -11.21 -1.95 21.96
C GLU A 362 -10.96 -3.45 21.85
N ILE A 363 -9.80 -3.87 21.29
CA ILE A 363 -9.39 -5.28 21.24
C ILE A 363 -9.27 -5.84 22.67
N SER A 364 -8.62 -5.09 23.56
CA SER A 364 -8.48 -5.45 24.98
C SER A 364 -9.84 -5.59 25.66
N TRP A 365 -10.76 -4.66 25.39
CA TRP A 365 -12.13 -4.73 25.91
C TRP A 365 -12.85 -6.00 25.44
N VAL A 366 -12.78 -6.36 24.15
CA VAL A 366 -13.40 -7.58 23.65
C VAL A 366 -12.81 -8.81 24.34
N TYR A 367 -11.49 -8.86 24.44
CA TYR A 367 -10.81 -9.98 25.08
C TYR A 367 -11.22 -10.15 26.55
N GLN A 368 -11.16 -9.08 27.36
CA GLN A 368 -11.48 -9.16 28.79
C GLN A 368 -12.96 -9.49 29.05
N ASN A 369 -13.87 -8.90 28.27
CA ASN A 369 -15.31 -9.01 28.53
C ASN A 369 -15.98 -10.22 27.85
N HIS A 370 -15.37 -10.80 26.82
CA HIS A 370 -15.99 -11.89 26.05
C HIS A 370 -15.12 -13.14 25.88
N VAL A 371 -13.79 -13.03 25.96
CA VAL A 371 -12.88 -14.18 25.77
C VAL A 371 -12.40 -14.71 27.12
N ALA A 372 -11.80 -13.87 27.96
CA ALA A 372 -11.26 -14.26 29.25
C ALA A 372 -12.38 -14.67 30.24
N SER A 373 -13.50 -13.96 30.20
CA SER A 373 -14.72 -14.17 31.00
C SER A 373 -15.65 -15.26 30.46
N ALA A 374 -15.32 -15.88 29.31
CA ALA A 374 -16.18 -16.88 28.69
C ALA A 374 -16.42 -18.10 29.61
N PRO A 375 -17.63 -18.70 29.59
CA PRO A 375 -17.92 -19.92 30.33
C PRO A 375 -16.99 -21.07 29.92
N GLU A 376 -16.58 -21.93 30.88
CA GLU A 376 -15.61 -23.02 30.63
C GLU A 376 -15.94 -23.88 29.40
N GLY A 377 -17.22 -24.20 29.17
CA GLY A 377 -17.64 -25.02 28.03
C GLY A 377 -17.51 -24.37 26.65
N LYS A 378 -17.34 -23.04 26.57
CA LYS A 378 -17.20 -22.28 25.31
C LYS A 378 -15.87 -21.54 25.19
N LYS A 379 -15.10 -21.48 26.28
CA LYS A 379 -13.90 -20.65 26.40
C LYS A 379 -12.86 -20.96 25.33
N ASP A 380 -12.59 -22.24 25.08
CA ASP A 380 -11.59 -22.65 24.09
C ASP A 380 -12.00 -22.27 22.66
N ASN A 381 -13.27 -22.45 22.30
CA ASN A 381 -13.77 -22.10 20.96
C ASN A 381 -13.70 -20.59 20.71
N ILE A 382 -14.16 -19.80 21.70
CA ILE A 382 -14.12 -18.33 21.62
C ILE A 382 -12.68 -17.84 21.57
N LEU A 383 -11.79 -18.38 22.41
CA LEU A 383 -10.37 -18.02 22.42
C LEU A 383 -9.71 -18.31 21.07
N HIS A 384 -9.90 -19.51 20.52
CA HIS A 384 -9.29 -19.86 19.23
C HIS A 384 -9.85 -19.02 18.07
N ALA A 385 -11.16 -18.77 18.04
CA ALA A 385 -11.78 -17.89 17.03
C ALA A 385 -11.22 -16.45 17.13
N PHE A 386 -11.08 -15.93 18.36
CA PHE A 386 -10.48 -14.62 18.60
C PHE A 386 -9.01 -14.56 18.14
N LEU A 387 -8.19 -15.54 18.50
CA LEU A 387 -6.78 -15.58 18.11
C LEU A 387 -6.58 -15.76 16.59
N ASP A 388 -7.46 -16.50 15.93
CA ASP A 388 -7.44 -16.66 14.47
C ASP A 388 -7.80 -15.35 13.76
N LEU A 389 -8.81 -14.63 14.25
CA LEU A 389 -9.15 -13.29 13.77
C LEU A 389 -8.02 -12.29 14.05
N LEU A 390 -7.40 -12.35 15.24
CA LEU A 390 -6.29 -11.48 15.66
C LEU A 390 -5.08 -11.65 14.74
N ALA A 391 -4.69 -12.91 14.49
CA ALA A 391 -3.60 -13.23 13.58
C ALA A 391 -3.94 -12.89 12.12
N ALA A 392 -5.19 -13.08 11.68
CA ALA A 392 -5.62 -12.79 10.30
C ALA A 392 -5.66 -11.29 10.01
N ALA A 393 -6.20 -10.49 10.94
CA ALA A 393 -6.28 -9.03 10.86
C ALA A 393 -4.90 -8.44 10.55
N GLY A 394 -3.89 -8.82 11.34
CA GLY A 394 -2.48 -8.54 11.04
C GLY A 394 -2.13 -7.05 10.99
N MET A 395 -2.96 -6.21 11.60
CA MET A 395 -2.73 -4.78 11.80
C MET A 395 -1.85 -4.54 13.03
N ASN A 396 -1.28 -3.36 13.14
CA ASN A 396 -0.38 -2.98 14.24
C ASN A 396 -0.97 -3.29 15.64
N PRO A 397 -2.20 -2.84 15.99
CA PRO A 397 -2.71 -3.06 17.35
C PRO A 397 -3.02 -4.53 17.64
N HIS A 398 -3.46 -5.28 16.64
CA HIS A 398 -3.72 -6.73 16.75
C HIS A 398 -2.44 -7.51 17.03
N ILE A 399 -1.35 -7.17 16.34
CA ILE A 399 -0.06 -7.81 16.60
C ILE A 399 0.47 -7.39 17.97
N ALA A 400 0.45 -6.11 18.30
CA ALA A 400 0.89 -5.62 19.61
C ALA A 400 0.12 -6.31 20.76
N PHE A 401 -1.20 -6.47 20.61
CA PHE A 401 -2.04 -7.14 21.60
C PHE A 401 -1.73 -8.65 21.69
N GLY A 402 -1.57 -9.34 20.56
CA GLY A 402 -1.19 -10.76 20.56
C GLY A 402 0.17 -11.00 21.22
N LEU A 403 1.15 -10.11 20.99
CA LEU A 403 2.44 -10.17 21.67
C LEU A 403 2.34 -9.88 23.17
N HIS A 404 1.44 -8.99 23.58
CA HIS A 404 1.13 -8.75 25.00
C HIS A 404 0.60 -10.03 25.67
N LEU A 405 -0.43 -10.66 25.09
CA LEU A 405 -1.00 -11.92 25.62
C LEU A 405 0.06 -13.01 25.82
N ILE A 406 1.03 -13.10 24.90
CA ILE A 406 2.14 -14.06 24.97
C ILE A 406 3.11 -13.72 26.10
N LYS A 407 3.57 -12.46 26.18
CA LYS A 407 4.53 -12.00 27.19
C LYS A 407 3.98 -12.17 28.61
N ASP A 408 2.70 -11.91 28.78
CA ASP A 408 2.02 -11.95 30.07
C ASP A 408 1.48 -13.36 30.42
N LYS A 409 1.74 -14.34 29.55
CA LYS A 409 1.35 -15.76 29.71
C LYS A 409 -0.16 -15.95 29.84
N GLU A 410 -0.94 -15.10 29.19
CA GLU A 410 -2.41 -15.19 29.18
C GLU A 410 -2.94 -16.27 28.23
N ILE A 411 -2.14 -16.67 27.24
CA ILE A 411 -2.48 -17.75 26.30
C ILE A 411 -1.51 -18.94 26.41
N SER A 412 -1.94 -20.09 25.91
CA SER A 412 -1.13 -21.30 25.96
C SER A 412 0.11 -21.20 25.07
N LYS A 413 1.12 -22.02 25.36
CA LYS A 413 2.37 -22.10 24.57
C LYS A 413 2.09 -22.54 23.13
N LEU A 414 1.09 -23.41 22.94
CA LEU A 414 0.67 -23.90 21.64
C LEU A 414 0.00 -22.79 20.83
N ASP A 415 -0.83 -21.97 21.47
CA ASP A 415 -1.47 -20.83 20.83
C ASP A 415 -0.47 -19.73 20.49
N ALA A 416 0.48 -19.47 21.38
CA ALA A 416 1.62 -18.59 21.09
C ALA A 416 2.42 -19.07 19.87
N HIS A 417 2.71 -20.38 19.79
CA HIS A 417 3.39 -20.98 18.64
C HIS A 417 2.59 -20.80 17.34
N ARG A 418 1.28 -21.07 17.37
CA ARG A 418 0.37 -20.87 16.21
C ARG A 418 0.30 -19.40 15.79
N PHE A 419 0.23 -18.48 16.74
CA PHE A 419 0.20 -17.05 16.48
C PHE A 419 1.46 -16.60 15.74
N TYR A 420 2.65 -16.91 16.25
CA TYR A 420 3.92 -16.62 15.56
C TYR A 420 3.99 -17.23 14.16
N GLY A 421 3.53 -18.49 14.02
CA GLY A 421 3.49 -19.18 12.73
C GLY A 421 2.66 -18.47 11.66
N LYS A 422 1.64 -17.70 12.06
CA LYS A 422 0.73 -16.99 11.15
C LYS A 422 1.17 -15.55 10.83
N LEU A 423 2.03 -14.92 11.64
CA LEU A 423 2.38 -13.51 11.48
C LEU A 423 2.89 -13.16 10.07
N HIS A 424 3.92 -13.85 9.61
CA HIS A 424 4.57 -13.56 8.32
C HIS A 424 3.65 -13.64 7.09
N LEU A 425 2.49 -14.31 7.21
CA LEU A 425 1.48 -14.45 6.16
C LEU A 425 0.44 -13.34 6.18
N ASN A 426 0.17 -12.76 7.36
CA ASN A 426 -0.99 -11.91 7.58
C ASN A 426 -0.67 -10.45 7.86
N LEU A 427 0.59 -10.09 8.13
CA LEU A 427 0.98 -8.70 8.36
C LEU A 427 0.56 -7.80 7.21
N LYS A 428 -0.12 -6.70 7.56
CA LYS A 428 -0.62 -5.69 6.63
C LYS A 428 0.41 -4.61 6.34
N GLU A 429 1.19 -4.24 7.34
CA GLU A 429 2.32 -3.32 7.21
C GLU A 429 3.52 -3.87 7.99
N VAL A 430 4.71 -3.48 7.58
CA VAL A 430 5.96 -3.86 8.25
C VAL A 430 6.76 -2.60 8.53
N SER A 431 7.04 -2.37 9.81
CA SER A 431 7.82 -1.22 10.28
C SER A 431 8.96 -1.65 11.20
N THR A 432 9.88 -0.72 11.49
CA THR A 432 10.99 -0.99 12.41
C THR A 432 10.48 -1.27 13.82
N ALA A 433 9.47 -0.52 14.26
CA ALA A 433 8.78 -0.73 15.53
C ALA A 433 8.23 -2.16 15.63
N LEU A 434 7.52 -2.62 14.59
CA LEU A 434 6.89 -3.94 14.57
C LEU A 434 7.92 -5.08 14.62
N ILE A 435 8.97 -4.98 13.80
CA ILE A 435 10.05 -5.99 13.77
C ILE A 435 10.74 -6.07 15.14
N THR A 436 11.02 -4.91 15.74
CA THR A 436 11.68 -4.84 17.05
C THR A 436 10.81 -5.46 18.14
N GLU A 437 9.52 -5.13 18.18
CA GLU A 437 8.58 -5.68 19.16
C GLU A 437 8.44 -7.21 19.06
N ILE A 438 8.39 -7.76 17.84
CA ILE A 438 8.39 -9.21 17.61
C ILE A 438 9.74 -9.82 18.03
N ALA A 439 10.86 -9.18 17.69
CA ALA A 439 12.19 -9.70 18.03
C ALA A 439 12.43 -9.71 19.55
N ASP A 440 11.95 -8.69 20.25
CA ASP A 440 12.06 -8.57 21.70
C ASP A 440 11.09 -9.52 22.43
N SER A 441 9.91 -9.80 21.87
CA SER A 441 9.03 -10.84 22.40
C SER A 441 9.69 -12.22 22.39
N CYS A 442 10.54 -12.52 21.40
CA CYS A 442 11.30 -13.78 21.35
C CYS A 442 12.31 -13.92 22.51
N LYS A 443 12.73 -12.82 23.14
CA LYS A 443 13.66 -12.79 24.28
C LYS A 443 12.95 -12.92 25.62
N SER A 444 11.63 -12.75 25.66
CA SER A 444 10.83 -12.84 26.88
C SER A 444 10.88 -14.25 27.48
N GLU A 445 10.76 -14.33 28.81
CA GLU A 445 10.79 -15.62 29.51
C GLU A 445 9.64 -16.54 29.08
N ALA A 446 8.48 -15.99 28.73
CA ALA A 446 7.32 -16.74 28.24
C ALA A 446 7.63 -17.51 26.94
N VAL A 447 8.46 -16.93 26.07
CA VAL A 447 8.84 -17.51 24.78
C VAL A 447 10.12 -18.33 24.88
N LYS A 448 11.17 -17.78 25.51
CA LYS A 448 12.51 -18.39 25.59
C LYS A 448 12.50 -19.73 26.33
N SER A 449 11.64 -19.89 27.34
CA SER A 449 11.51 -21.16 28.08
C SER A 449 10.87 -22.30 27.28
N HIS A 450 10.36 -22.03 26.07
CA HIS A 450 9.65 -23.00 25.23
C HIS A 450 10.27 -23.11 23.82
N PRO A 451 11.08 -24.16 23.55
CA PRO A 451 11.83 -24.28 22.30
C PRO A 451 10.99 -24.16 21.02
N GLY A 452 9.79 -24.76 21.00
CA GLY A 452 8.88 -24.69 19.85
C GLY A 452 8.33 -23.29 19.59
N THR A 453 7.95 -22.57 20.65
CA THR A 453 7.45 -21.18 20.56
C THR A 453 8.59 -20.22 20.21
N TRP A 454 9.76 -20.40 20.82
CA TRP A 454 10.97 -19.62 20.52
C TRP A 454 11.39 -19.77 19.06
N SER A 455 11.42 -21.00 18.54
CA SER A 455 11.71 -21.29 17.14
C SER A 455 10.74 -20.60 16.20
N ALA A 456 9.42 -20.70 16.45
CA ALA A 456 8.40 -20.03 15.64
C ALA A 456 8.57 -18.50 15.66
N CYS A 457 8.88 -17.91 16.83
CA CYS A 457 9.11 -16.48 16.97
C CYS A 457 10.33 -16.02 16.15
N LYS A 458 11.47 -16.72 16.27
CA LYS A 458 12.69 -16.39 15.53
C LYS A 458 12.52 -16.52 14.01
N LEU A 459 11.82 -17.56 13.56
CA LEU A 459 11.51 -17.76 12.14
C LEU A 459 10.55 -16.69 11.62
N ALA A 460 9.54 -16.30 12.40
CA ALA A 460 8.64 -15.22 12.04
C ALA A 460 9.39 -13.88 11.92
N ALA A 461 10.16 -13.49 12.94
CA ALA A 461 10.93 -12.24 12.96
C ALA A 461 11.88 -12.14 11.75
N SER A 462 12.63 -13.21 11.46
CA SER A 462 13.57 -13.24 10.33
C SER A 462 12.87 -13.19 8.97
N THR A 463 11.73 -13.86 8.79
CA THR A 463 10.93 -13.82 7.55
C THR A 463 10.25 -12.46 7.34
N ILE A 464 9.92 -11.77 8.44
CA ILE A 464 9.32 -10.43 8.37
C ILE A 464 10.39 -9.41 7.97
N ALA A 465 11.56 -9.44 8.62
CA ALA A 465 12.67 -8.52 8.35
C ALA A 465 13.26 -8.65 6.94
N SER A 466 13.28 -9.87 6.38
CA SER A 466 13.74 -10.17 5.01
C SER A 466 12.67 -9.99 3.92
N GLY A 467 11.49 -9.47 4.26
CA GLY A 467 10.43 -9.25 3.29
C GLY A 467 10.73 -8.14 2.29
N ALA A 468 9.70 -7.66 1.59
CA ALA A 468 9.83 -6.64 0.54
C ALA A 468 10.49 -5.31 0.97
N GLY A 469 10.53 -5.02 2.28
CA GLY A 469 11.23 -3.85 2.82
C GLY A 469 12.75 -3.99 2.93
N CYS A 470 13.30 -5.19 2.73
CA CYS A 470 14.73 -5.45 2.81
C CYS A 470 15.41 -5.06 1.51
N LYS A 471 16.47 -4.26 1.60
CA LYS A 471 17.31 -3.89 0.47
C LYS A 471 18.69 -4.47 0.69
N HIS A 472 19.00 -5.54 -0.02
CA HIS A 472 20.24 -6.29 0.14
C HIS A 472 21.46 -5.51 -0.37
N ALA A 473 22.59 -5.63 0.31
CA ALA A 473 23.86 -5.06 -0.12
C ALA A 473 24.33 -5.64 -1.47
N HIS A 474 24.90 -4.81 -2.34
CA HIS A 474 25.41 -5.29 -3.63
C HIS A 474 26.73 -6.04 -3.48
N ASP A 475 27.63 -5.57 -2.62
CA ASP A 475 28.95 -6.15 -2.37
C ASP A 475 29.31 -6.18 -0.86
N ASP A 476 30.52 -6.65 -0.53
CA ASP A 476 31.00 -6.78 0.86
C ASP A 476 31.42 -5.45 1.51
N HIS A 477 31.41 -4.35 0.75
CA HIS A 477 31.75 -3.02 1.22
C HIS A 477 30.51 -2.19 1.60
N GLU A 478 29.33 -2.62 1.15
CA GLU A 478 28.03 -2.02 1.46
C GLU A 478 27.32 -2.73 2.61
N GLU A 479 26.38 -2.04 3.25
CA GLU A 479 25.49 -2.61 4.26
C GLU A 479 24.06 -2.75 3.72
N ASP A 480 23.35 -3.78 4.21
CA ASP A 480 21.93 -3.92 3.92
C ASP A 480 21.12 -2.73 4.47
N HIS A 481 20.04 -2.36 3.78
CA HIS A 481 19.18 -1.23 4.11
C HIS A 481 17.71 -1.64 4.30
N GLY A 482 16.87 -0.67 4.70
CA GLY A 482 15.44 -0.91 4.92
C GLY A 482 15.19 -1.78 6.16
N THR A 483 14.34 -2.80 6.02
CA THR A 483 13.93 -3.67 7.15
C THR A 483 15.00 -4.66 7.61
N CYS A 484 16.08 -4.82 6.84
CA CYS A 484 17.19 -5.73 7.16
C CYS A 484 18.51 -5.02 7.46
N ARG A 485 18.46 -3.71 7.78
CA ARG A 485 19.64 -2.97 8.22
C ARG A 485 20.24 -3.56 9.51
N PRO A 486 21.57 -3.43 9.72
CA PRO A 486 22.27 -4.07 10.83
C PRO A 486 21.67 -3.79 12.21
N GLU A 487 21.21 -2.56 12.45
CA GLU A 487 20.61 -2.16 13.74
C GLU A 487 19.38 -3.01 14.05
N ILE A 488 18.48 -3.20 13.07
CA ILE A 488 17.26 -4.00 13.25
C ILE A 488 17.62 -5.47 13.42
N ILE A 489 18.50 -5.99 12.56
CA ILE A 489 18.86 -7.40 12.58
C ILE A 489 19.55 -7.79 13.89
N SER A 490 20.27 -6.87 14.53
CA SER A 490 20.90 -7.12 15.84
C SER A 490 19.89 -7.55 16.93
N HIS A 491 18.61 -7.17 16.82
CA HIS A 491 17.56 -7.64 17.73
C HIS A 491 17.14 -9.09 17.46
N ILE A 492 17.30 -9.55 16.21
CA ILE A 492 16.86 -10.87 15.74
C ILE A 492 17.98 -11.90 15.84
N PHE A 493 19.17 -11.54 15.36
CA PHE A 493 20.24 -12.48 15.05
C PHE A 493 21.63 -11.86 15.25
N ASN A 494 22.58 -12.66 15.75
CA ASN A 494 23.97 -12.26 15.95
C ASN A 494 24.89 -12.98 14.97
N TYR A 495 25.37 -12.25 13.95
CA TYR A 495 26.30 -12.80 12.96
C TYR A 495 27.67 -13.19 13.53
N SER A 496 28.02 -12.75 14.74
CA SER A 496 29.34 -13.03 15.32
C SER A 496 29.49 -14.47 15.81
N VAL A 497 28.38 -15.19 16.03
CA VAL A 497 28.40 -16.59 16.49
C VAL A 497 29.11 -17.46 15.45
N THR A 498 30.09 -18.23 15.91
CA THR A 498 30.87 -19.15 15.08
C THR A 498 30.47 -20.60 15.36
N PRO A 499 30.81 -21.55 14.47
CA PRO A 499 30.54 -22.96 14.74
C PRO A 499 31.13 -23.46 16.06
N ALA A 500 32.30 -22.92 16.45
CA ALA A 500 32.98 -23.25 17.70
C ALA A 500 32.13 -22.89 18.94
N ASP A 501 31.39 -21.78 18.87
CA ASP A 501 30.52 -21.32 19.96
C ASP A 501 29.28 -22.22 20.13
N THR A 502 28.93 -23.00 19.10
CA THR A 502 27.72 -23.86 19.08
C THR A 502 27.98 -25.32 19.43
N HIS A 503 29.18 -25.68 19.88
CA HIS A 503 29.51 -27.08 20.22
C HIS A 503 28.68 -27.64 21.39
N GLY A 504 28.22 -26.79 22.31
CA GLY A 504 27.36 -27.18 23.44
C GLY A 504 25.86 -27.00 23.19
N GLU A 505 25.47 -26.44 22.04
CA GLU A 505 24.06 -26.20 21.73
C GLU A 505 23.38 -27.44 21.18
N SER A 506 22.06 -27.54 21.41
CA SER A 506 21.29 -28.62 20.81
C SER A 506 21.26 -28.50 19.28
N GLN A 507 21.26 -29.63 18.58
CA GLN A 507 21.17 -29.66 17.12
C GLN A 507 19.92 -28.91 16.60
N SER A 508 18.81 -28.98 17.34
CA SER A 508 17.57 -28.28 17.01
C SER A 508 17.76 -26.76 17.05
N GLU A 509 18.42 -26.24 18.08
CA GLU A 509 18.68 -24.82 18.26
C GLU A 509 19.64 -24.27 17.20
N SER A 510 20.75 -24.98 16.95
CA SER A 510 21.67 -24.62 15.86
C SER A 510 20.95 -24.61 14.50
N THR A 511 20.05 -25.56 14.24
CA THR A 511 19.25 -25.60 13.01
C THR A 511 18.34 -24.38 12.88
N VAL A 512 17.73 -23.91 13.98
CA VAL A 512 16.92 -22.69 13.96
C VAL A 512 17.76 -21.48 13.59
N TYR A 513 18.94 -21.31 14.17
CA TYR A 513 19.84 -20.20 13.82
C TYR A 513 20.28 -20.23 12.35
N LEU A 514 20.59 -21.41 11.81
CA LEU A 514 20.92 -21.56 10.38
C LEU A 514 19.73 -21.19 9.49
N ARG A 515 18.52 -21.63 9.84
CA ARG A 515 17.30 -21.27 9.11
C ARG A 515 16.98 -19.77 9.22
N VAL A 516 17.22 -19.15 10.36
CA VAL A 516 17.10 -17.69 10.54
C VAL A 516 18.06 -16.96 9.61
N ALA A 517 19.33 -17.38 9.53
CA ALA A 517 20.28 -16.81 8.58
C ALA A 517 19.83 -16.99 7.12
N GLY A 518 19.33 -18.19 6.77
CA GLY A 518 18.77 -18.46 5.43
C GLY A 518 17.54 -17.61 5.09
N ASN A 519 16.67 -17.34 6.06
CA ASN A 519 15.54 -16.43 5.90
C ASN A 519 16.01 -14.99 5.70
N LEU A 520 16.94 -14.53 6.54
CA LEU A 520 17.50 -13.17 6.46
C LEU A 520 18.12 -12.92 5.10
N GLY A 521 18.90 -13.88 4.60
CA GLY A 521 19.46 -13.87 3.25
C GLY A 521 20.28 -12.60 2.93
N THR A 522 20.78 -11.91 3.95
CA THR A 522 21.69 -10.78 3.84
C THR A 522 23.08 -11.27 3.46
N ARG A 523 23.93 -10.35 3.02
CA ARG A 523 25.31 -10.72 2.65
C ARG A 523 26.10 -11.24 3.86
N LYS A 524 25.91 -10.63 5.02
CA LYS A 524 26.47 -11.12 6.31
C LYS A 524 25.91 -12.50 6.69
N ALA A 525 24.65 -12.80 6.36
CA ALA A 525 24.07 -14.13 6.59
C ALA A 525 24.69 -15.20 5.67
N MET A 526 25.02 -14.87 4.42
CA MET A 526 25.69 -15.79 3.49
C MET A 526 27.04 -16.25 4.04
N HIS A 527 27.88 -15.32 4.51
CA HIS A 527 29.16 -15.64 5.17
C HIS A 527 28.98 -16.33 6.52
N TYR A 528 27.89 -16.03 7.24
CA TYR A 528 27.54 -16.79 8.42
C TYR A 528 27.35 -18.26 8.07
N LEU A 529 26.54 -18.57 7.05
CA LEU A 529 26.25 -19.93 6.60
C LEU A 529 27.49 -20.64 6.05
N GLU A 530 28.34 -19.95 5.28
CA GLU A 530 29.62 -20.46 4.76
C GLU A 530 30.47 -21.12 5.84
N ARG A 531 30.60 -20.47 7.02
CA ARG A 531 31.37 -21.00 8.15
C ARG A 531 30.84 -22.34 8.67
N PHE A 532 29.54 -22.59 8.57
CA PHE A 532 28.91 -23.84 9.00
C PHE A 532 28.93 -24.94 7.93
N ILE A 533 29.31 -24.62 6.68
CA ILE A 533 29.39 -25.58 5.57
C ILE A 533 30.74 -26.32 5.55
N CYS A 534 31.78 -25.78 6.20
CA CYS A 534 33.11 -26.38 6.27
C CYS A 534 33.06 -27.88 6.61
N ASN A 535 34.01 -28.65 6.11
CA ASN A 535 34.19 -30.06 6.46
C ASN A 535 34.65 -30.29 7.92
N CYS A 536 34.63 -29.23 8.74
CA CYS A 536 35.01 -29.22 10.14
C CYS A 536 33.80 -29.33 11.09
N GLN A 537 32.58 -29.47 10.54
CA GLN A 537 31.33 -29.58 11.29
C GLN A 537 30.63 -30.92 11.05
N GLU A 538 29.71 -31.27 11.96
CA GLU A 538 28.86 -32.44 11.80
C GLU A 538 27.97 -32.33 10.56
N GLU A 539 27.83 -33.43 9.81
CA GLU A 539 27.07 -33.47 8.55
C GLU A 539 25.66 -32.88 8.64
N PRO A 540 24.86 -33.10 9.72
CA PRO A 540 23.54 -32.50 9.82
C PRO A 540 23.57 -30.96 9.89
N LYS A 541 24.55 -30.37 10.58
CA LYS A 541 24.71 -28.90 10.65
C LYS A 541 25.14 -28.35 9.29
N ARG A 542 26.07 -29.04 8.61
CA ARG A 542 26.50 -28.69 7.24
C ARG A 542 25.34 -28.73 6.25
N MET A 543 24.53 -29.79 6.31
CA MET A 543 23.33 -29.96 5.50
C MET A 543 22.32 -28.83 5.75
N ALA A 544 22.01 -28.54 7.01
CA ALA A 544 21.12 -27.44 7.37
C ALA A 544 21.63 -26.08 6.86
N ALA A 545 22.94 -25.84 6.93
CA ALA A 545 23.57 -24.62 6.41
C ALA A 545 23.46 -24.53 4.89
N LEU A 546 23.64 -25.62 4.14
CA LEU A 546 23.45 -25.66 2.68
C LEU A 546 21.99 -25.42 2.28
N TRP A 547 21.02 -26.00 2.97
CA TRP A 547 19.60 -25.74 2.70
C TRP A 547 19.20 -24.29 3.02
N ALA A 548 19.75 -23.72 4.08
CA ALA A 548 19.59 -22.30 4.39
C ALA A 548 20.25 -21.41 3.33
N LEU A 549 21.44 -21.78 2.85
CA LEU A 549 22.15 -21.05 1.79
C LEU A 549 21.36 -21.08 0.48
N LYS A 550 20.78 -22.23 0.12
CA LYS A 550 19.87 -22.36 -1.02
C LYS A 550 18.70 -21.40 -0.92
N GLN A 551 18.09 -21.22 0.26
CA GLN A 551 16.99 -20.28 0.46
C GLN A 551 17.43 -18.83 0.22
N ALA A 552 18.62 -18.45 0.70
CA ALA A 552 19.20 -17.11 0.56
C ALA A 552 19.83 -16.82 -0.82
N SER A 553 20.16 -17.87 -1.58
CA SER A 553 21.01 -17.81 -2.77
C SER A 553 20.57 -16.83 -3.85
N LYS A 554 19.25 -16.61 -4.00
CA LYS A 554 18.66 -15.68 -4.97
C LYS A 554 19.02 -14.22 -4.72
N ASN A 555 19.29 -13.87 -3.46
CA ASN A 555 19.61 -12.49 -3.07
C ASN A 555 21.07 -12.14 -3.40
N HIS A 556 21.97 -13.13 -3.39
CA HIS A 556 23.39 -12.97 -3.69
C HIS A 556 23.92 -14.12 -4.56
N PRO A 557 23.56 -14.19 -5.86
CA PRO A 557 23.87 -15.34 -6.72
C PRO A 557 25.37 -15.64 -6.84
N GLU A 558 26.18 -14.61 -7.05
CA GLU A 558 27.63 -14.74 -7.22
C GLU A 558 28.31 -15.32 -5.97
N LEU A 559 27.94 -14.80 -4.80
CA LEU A 559 28.45 -15.29 -3.51
C LEU A 559 27.97 -16.72 -3.24
N ALA A 560 26.72 -17.05 -3.57
CA ALA A 560 26.19 -18.40 -3.46
C ALA A 560 27.00 -19.40 -4.31
N HIS A 561 27.36 -19.02 -5.55
CA HIS A 561 28.21 -19.82 -6.42
C HIS A 561 29.62 -20.01 -5.83
N ALA A 562 30.23 -18.93 -5.33
CA ALA A 562 31.57 -18.97 -4.73
C ALA A 562 31.65 -19.94 -3.54
N ILE A 563 30.59 -20.03 -2.74
CA ILE A 563 30.51 -20.94 -1.59
C ILE A 563 30.19 -22.38 -2.03
N ALA A 564 29.24 -22.57 -2.94
CA ALA A 564 28.67 -23.88 -3.25
C ALA A 564 29.48 -24.70 -4.27
N LEU A 565 30.07 -24.07 -5.29
CA LEU A 565 30.81 -24.79 -6.34
C LEU A 565 32.00 -25.59 -5.80
N PRO A 566 32.85 -25.05 -4.89
CA PRO A 566 33.94 -25.82 -4.32
C PRO A 566 33.47 -27.09 -3.60
N VAL A 567 32.32 -27.02 -2.91
CA VAL A 567 31.71 -28.17 -2.22
C VAL A 567 31.19 -29.20 -3.22
N PHE A 568 30.52 -28.74 -4.28
CA PHE A 568 29.98 -29.61 -5.32
C PHE A 568 31.07 -30.39 -6.09
N TYR A 569 32.16 -29.72 -6.46
CA TYR A 569 33.26 -30.33 -7.23
C TYR A 569 34.17 -31.23 -6.36
N ASN A 570 34.14 -31.09 -5.04
CA ASN A 570 34.91 -31.95 -4.15
C ASN A 570 34.30 -33.36 -4.10
N THR A 571 34.87 -34.30 -4.85
CA THR A 571 34.43 -35.70 -4.90
C THR A 571 34.66 -36.49 -3.60
N SER A 572 35.39 -35.92 -2.64
CA SER A 572 35.56 -36.51 -1.30
C SER A 572 34.38 -36.22 -0.37
N GLU A 573 33.50 -35.28 -0.72
CA GLU A 573 32.30 -34.96 0.07
C GLU A 573 31.21 -36.02 -0.12
N PRO A 574 30.36 -36.27 0.90
CA PRO A 574 29.18 -37.12 0.77
C PRO A 574 28.28 -36.68 -0.37
N SER A 575 27.61 -37.64 -1.02
CA SER A 575 26.77 -37.38 -2.19
C SER A 575 25.65 -36.39 -1.87
N GLU A 576 25.06 -36.51 -0.68
CA GLU A 576 23.99 -35.66 -0.18
C GLU A 576 24.44 -34.20 -0.04
N ILE A 577 25.65 -33.97 0.49
CA ILE A 577 26.25 -32.65 0.66
C ILE A 577 26.51 -32.01 -0.71
N ARG A 578 27.05 -32.78 -1.66
CA ARG A 578 27.28 -32.32 -3.03
C ARG A 578 25.97 -31.99 -3.75
N ILE A 579 24.92 -32.79 -3.57
CA ILE A 579 23.58 -32.52 -4.13
C ILE A 579 23.01 -31.23 -3.54
N ALA A 580 23.13 -31.01 -2.23
CA ALA A 580 22.65 -29.78 -1.59
C ALA A 580 23.40 -28.54 -2.11
N ALA A 581 24.73 -28.64 -2.29
CA ALA A 581 25.52 -27.58 -2.90
C ALA A 581 25.12 -27.31 -4.37
N PHE A 582 24.89 -28.35 -5.16
CA PHE A 582 24.36 -28.22 -6.52
C PHE A 582 23.00 -27.52 -6.55
N LEU A 583 22.08 -27.86 -5.64
CA LEU A 583 20.78 -27.21 -5.53
C LEU A 583 20.91 -25.73 -5.16
N THR A 584 21.89 -25.35 -4.35
CA THR A 584 22.17 -23.92 -4.08
C THR A 584 22.51 -23.19 -5.38
N VAL A 585 23.39 -23.76 -6.21
CA VAL A 585 23.76 -23.17 -7.51
C VAL A 585 22.58 -23.11 -8.48
N LEU A 586 21.69 -24.10 -8.49
CA LEU A 586 20.51 -24.06 -9.36
C LEU A 586 19.51 -22.99 -8.93
N PHE A 587 19.33 -22.79 -7.62
CA PHE A 587 18.32 -21.87 -7.09
C PHE A 587 18.75 -20.41 -7.10
N SER A 588 20.04 -20.12 -7.25
CA SER A 588 20.57 -18.77 -7.51
C SER A 588 20.34 -18.28 -8.95
N GLU A 589 19.63 -19.04 -9.80
CA GLU A 589 19.32 -18.69 -11.18
C GLU A 589 20.57 -18.43 -12.04
N PRO A 590 21.46 -19.44 -12.17
CA PRO A 590 22.75 -19.29 -12.80
C PRO A 590 22.61 -19.08 -14.31
N GLU A 591 23.58 -18.39 -14.90
CA GLU A 591 23.65 -18.26 -16.34
C GLU A 591 23.90 -19.60 -17.05
N MET A 592 23.47 -19.69 -18.31
CA MET A 592 23.58 -20.91 -19.12
C MET A 592 25.01 -21.43 -19.26
N TYR A 593 26.03 -20.56 -19.24
CA TYR A 593 27.41 -21.00 -19.34
C TYR A 593 27.84 -21.80 -18.10
N LEU A 594 27.41 -21.39 -16.91
CA LEU A 594 27.71 -22.07 -15.65
C LEU A 594 27.01 -23.44 -15.62
N LEU A 595 25.75 -23.49 -16.05
CA LEU A 595 25.00 -24.76 -16.19
C LEU A 595 25.61 -25.74 -17.19
N ARG A 596 26.35 -25.26 -18.20
CA ARG A 596 27.06 -26.13 -19.16
C ARG A 596 28.39 -26.65 -18.60
N HIS A 597 28.95 -25.96 -17.61
CA HIS A 597 30.24 -26.30 -17.01
C HIS A 597 30.11 -27.31 -15.87
N ILE A 598 28.97 -27.29 -15.18
CA ILE A 598 28.54 -28.25 -14.16
C ILE A 598 28.01 -29.52 -14.84
#